data_AF-S8EGK9-F1
#
_entry.id   AF-S8EGK9-F1
#
_cell.length_a   1.000
_cell.length_b   1.000
_cell.length_c   1.000
_cell.angle_alpha   90.00
_cell.angle_beta   90.00
_cell.angle_gamma   90.00
#
_symmetry.space_group_name_H-M   'P 1'
#
loop_
_entity.id
_entity.type
_entity.pdbx_description
1 polymer ?
#
loop_
_entity_poly.entity_id
_entity_poly.type
_entity_poly.pdbx_seq_one_letter_code
_entity_poly.pdbx_strand_id
1 'polypeptide(L)'
;DELNHYLNIDTDATIDSPIVWWTSQDARKTYPNLSHMAISYLTIPPTSVAVKRLFSKGQILISHLRNGLSAASIHALLCLNNWSVLGFIKDKDVLAVTQ
;
A
#
# COMPACT_ATOMS: atom_id res chain seq x y z
N ASP A 1 -8.12 -19.58 -22.23
CA ASP A 1 -8.48 -19.07 -20.90
C ASP A 1 -7.19 -18.78 -20.14
N GLU A 2 -7.04 -17.56 -19.62
CA GLU A 2 -5.82 -17.07 -18.96
C GLU A 2 -5.42 -17.95 -17.77
N LEU A 3 -6.42 -18.36 -16.97
CA LEU A 3 -6.22 -19.18 -15.78
C LEU A 3 -5.69 -20.58 -16.13
N ASN A 4 -6.33 -21.24 -17.10
CA ASN A 4 -5.88 -22.57 -17.54
C ASN A 4 -4.49 -22.52 -18.16
N HIS A 5 -4.13 -21.43 -18.84
CA HIS A 5 -2.77 -21.27 -19.35
C HIS A 5 -1.76 -21.12 -18.21
N TYR A 6 -2.02 -20.25 -17.23
CA TYR A 6 -1.15 -20.05 -16.07
C TYR A 6 -0.96 -21.33 -15.24
N LEU A 7 -2.03 -22.10 -15.00
CA LEU A 7 -1.97 -23.34 -14.22
C LEU A 7 -1.19 -24.48 -14.90
N ASN A 8 -0.99 -24.40 -16.22
CA ASN A 8 -0.28 -25.41 -17.01
C ASN A 8 1.18 -25.01 -17.30
N ILE A 9 1.64 -23.85 -16.85
CA ILE A 9 3.03 -23.43 -17.00
C ILE A 9 3.88 -24.07 -15.92
N ASP A 10 5.11 -24.43 -16.27
CA ASP A 10 6.09 -24.94 -15.32
C ASP A 10 6.42 -23.86 -14.27
N THR A 11 6.45 -24.28 -13.01
CA THR A 11 6.76 -23.38 -11.90
C THR A 11 8.24 -23.01 -11.93
N ASP A 12 8.51 -21.72 -12.14
CA ASP A 12 9.88 -21.19 -12.09
C ASP A 12 10.27 -20.91 -10.63
N ALA A 13 11.12 -21.77 -10.08
CA ALA A 13 11.62 -21.67 -8.71
C ALA A 13 12.56 -20.47 -8.49
N THR A 14 12.90 -19.71 -9.53
CA THR A 14 13.76 -18.52 -9.43
C THR A 14 13.00 -17.24 -9.04
N ILE A 15 11.66 -17.28 -9.05
CA ILE A 15 10.82 -16.12 -8.70
C ILE A 15 10.78 -15.95 -7.17
N ASP A 16 11.63 -15.05 -6.66
CA ASP A 16 11.69 -14.72 -5.22
C ASP A 16 10.46 -13.91 -4.74
N SER A 17 9.82 -13.16 -5.65
CA SER A 17 8.69 -12.31 -5.30
C SER A 17 7.54 -12.41 -6.32
N PRO A 18 6.39 -13.02 -5.96
CA PRO A 18 5.28 -13.19 -6.88
C PRO A 18 4.64 -11.85 -7.26
N ILE A 19 4.68 -10.85 -6.38
CA ILE A 19 4.14 -9.51 -6.68
C ILE A 19 4.97 -8.82 -7.77
N VAL A 20 6.30 -9.01 -7.78
CA VAL A 20 7.20 -8.46 -8.81
C VAL A 20 6.95 -9.14 -10.14
N TRP A 21 6.72 -10.45 -10.13
CA TRP A 21 6.39 -11.19 -11.35
C TRP A 21 5.08 -10.72 -11.97
N TRP A 22 3.99 -10.62 -11.19
CA TRP A 22 2.70 -10.15 -11.68
C TRP A 22 2.68 -8.68 -12.10
N THR A 23 3.59 -7.86 -11.57
CA THR A 23 3.76 -6.46 -11.98
C THR A 23 4.70 -6.28 -13.18
N SER A 24 5.41 -7.32 -13.60
CA SER A 24 6.27 -7.29 -14.78
C SER A 24 5.47 -7.02 -16.06
N GLN A 25 6.12 -6.37 -17.03
CA GLN A 25 5.49 -6.05 -18.31
C GLN A 25 5.03 -7.32 -19.06
N ASP A 26 5.78 -8.41 -18.91
CA ASP A 26 5.51 -9.67 -19.61
C ASP A 26 4.29 -10.38 -19.03
N ALA A 27 4.21 -10.53 -17.71
CA ALA A 27 3.04 -11.14 -17.07
C ALA A 27 1.76 -10.32 -17.32
N ARG A 28 1.83 -8.99 -17.32
CA ARG A 28 0.66 -8.13 -17.57
C ARG A 28 0.18 -8.18 -19.02
N LYS A 29 1.09 -8.38 -19.98
CA LYS A 29 0.73 -8.57 -21.40
C LYS A 29 0.12 -9.95 -21.64
N THR A 30 0.66 -10.98 -21.02
CA THR A 30 0.19 -12.37 -21.16
C THR A 30 -1.12 -12.62 -20.42
N TYR A 31 -1.32 -11.93 -19.28
CA TYR A 31 -2.44 -12.12 -18.37
C TYR A 31 -3.07 -10.78 -17.96
N PRO A 32 -3.76 -10.09 -18.88
CA PRO A 32 -4.31 -8.77 -18.59
C PRO A 32 -5.28 -8.83 -17.42
N ASN A 33 -6.23 -9.76 -17.37
CA ASN A 33 -7.24 -9.78 -16.30
C ASN A 33 -6.73 -10.49 -15.04
N LEU A 34 -6.03 -11.61 -15.22
CA LEU A 34 -5.55 -12.42 -14.11
C LEU A 34 -4.45 -11.71 -13.30
N SER A 35 -3.59 -10.90 -13.94
CA SER A 35 -2.58 -10.11 -13.22
C SER A 35 -3.21 -9.07 -12.27
N HIS A 36 -4.28 -8.40 -12.68
CA HIS A 36 -5.01 -7.46 -11.82
C HIS A 36 -5.59 -8.15 -10.58
N MET A 37 -6.17 -9.34 -10.76
CA MET A 37 -6.68 -10.14 -9.65
C MET A 37 -5.54 -10.58 -8.72
N ALA A 38 -4.48 -11.16 -9.26
CA ALA A 38 -3.35 -11.67 -8.50
C ALA A 38 -2.66 -10.57 -7.67
N ILE A 39 -2.41 -9.40 -8.26
CA ILE A 39 -1.85 -8.24 -7.53
C ILE A 39 -2.79 -7.81 -6.40
N SER A 40 -4.10 -7.77 -6.66
CA SER A 40 -5.08 -7.39 -5.63
C SER A 40 -5.07 -8.34 -4.44
N TYR A 41 -4.92 -9.65 -4.65
CA TYR A 41 -4.79 -10.61 -3.55
C TYR A 41 -3.43 -10.54 -2.84
N LEU A 42 -2.34 -10.41 -3.58
CA LEU A 42 -0.98 -10.38 -3.03
C LEU A 42 -0.65 -9.10 -2.26
N THR A 43 -1.35 -8.00 -2.54
CA THR A 43 -1.18 -6.72 -1.83
C THR A 43 -1.94 -6.67 -0.50
N ILE A 44 -2.84 -7.62 -0.24
CA ILE A 44 -3.54 -7.70 1.05
C ILE A 44 -2.52 -8.16 2.10
N PRO A 45 -2.27 -7.35 3.15
CA PRO A 45 -1.35 -7.75 4.20
C PRO A 45 -1.88 -9.03 4.88
N PRO A 46 -1.03 -10.04 5.13
CA PRO A 46 -1.46 -11.32 5.69
C PRO A 46 -1.98 -11.23 7.12
N THR A 47 -1.74 -10.10 7.81
CA THR A 47 -2.17 -9.88 9.18
C THR A 47 -2.63 -8.44 9.39
N SER A 48 -3.58 -8.26 10.31
CA SER A 48 -3.99 -6.93 10.81
C SER A 48 -2.90 -6.22 11.63
N VAL A 49 -1.70 -6.80 11.74
CA VAL A 49 -0.56 -6.25 12.50
C VAL A 49 -0.14 -4.88 11.95
N ALA A 50 -0.16 -4.68 10.63
CA ALA A 50 0.14 -3.38 10.04
C ALA A 50 -0.83 -2.29 10.52
N VAL A 51 -2.12 -2.62 10.55
CA VAL A 51 -3.20 -1.74 11.05
C VAL A 51 -3.05 -1.50 12.55
N LYS A 52 -2.81 -2.55 13.35
CA LYS A 52 -2.57 -2.44 14.80
C LYS A 52 -1.30 -1.62 15.12
N ARG A 53 -0.25 -1.75 14.31
CA ARG A 53 0.99 -0.95 14.45
C ARG A 53 0.73 0.52 14.13
N LEU A 54 -0.07 0.80 13.11
CA LEU A 54 -0.58 2.14 12.82
C LEU A 54 -1.37 2.71 13.99
N PHE A 55 -2.29 1.94 14.59
CA PHE A 55 -3.06 2.39 15.75
C PHE A 55 -2.21 2.56 17.01
N SER A 56 -1.23 1.69 17.25
CA SER A 56 -0.33 1.81 18.41
C SER A 56 0.63 3.00 18.29
N LYS A 57 1.24 3.21 17.11
CA LYS A 57 2.02 4.43 16.84
C LYS A 57 1.13 5.68 16.85
N GLY A 58 -0.06 5.54 16.28
CA GLY A 58 -1.10 6.57 16.27
C GLY A 58 -1.61 6.89 17.67
N GLN A 59 -1.57 5.96 18.63
CA GLN A 59 -2.01 6.20 20.00
C GLN A 59 -1.17 7.30 20.68
N ILE A 60 0.13 7.39 20.36
CA ILE A 60 1.00 8.48 20.86
C ILE A 60 0.54 9.82 20.25
N LEU A 61 0.29 9.86 18.93
CA LEU A 61 -0.27 11.04 18.26
C LEU A 61 -1.65 11.41 18.82
N ILE A 62 -2.55 10.46 18.96
CA ILE A 62 -3.92 10.64 19.46
C ILE A 62 -3.93 11.10 20.92
N SER A 63 -2.99 10.61 21.75
CA SER A 63 -2.91 10.98 23.17
C SER A 63 -2.36 12.40 23.34
N HIS A 64 -1.35 12.81 22.57
CA HIS A 64 -0.79 14.17 22.63
C HIS A 64 -1.65 15.22 21.91
N LEU A 65 -2.40 14.84 20.87
CA LEU A 65 -3.23 15.76 20.06
C LEU A 65 -4.69 15.86 20.54
N ARG A 66 -5.06 15.17 21.63
CA ARG A 66 -6.42 15.14 22.16
C ARG A 66 -6.91 16.43 22.84
N ASN A 67 -6.18 17.54 22.73
CA ASN A 67 -6.60 18.85 23.19
C ASN A 67 -7.55 19.59 22.20
N GLY A 68 -8.41 18.85 21.48
CA GLY A 68 -9.48 19.45 20.67
C GLY A 68 -9.54 19.09 19.17
N LEU A 69 -8.74 18.13 18.68
CA LEU A 69 -8.79 17.72 17.27
C LEU A 69 -9.86 16.67 16.98
N SER A 70 -10.58 16.85 15.87
CA SER A 70 -11.61 15.90 15.42
C SER A 70 -10.98 14.60 14.89
N ALA A 71 -11.77 13.51 14.85
CA ALA A 71 -11.34 12.25 14.25
C ALA A 71 -10.89 12.40 12.79
N ALA A 72 -11.53 13.31 12.04
CA ALA A 72 -11.15 13.62 10.65
C ALA A 72 -9.75 14.26 10.58
N SER A 73 -9.45 15.19 11.48
CA SER A 73 -8.14 15.85 11.55
C SER A 73 -7.03 14.87 11.91
N ILE A 74 -7.30 13.94 12.84
CA ILE A 74 -6.36 12.88 13.22
C ILE A 74 -6.08 11.95 12.02
N HIS A 75 -7.12 11.56 11.29
CA HIS A 75 -6.96 10.71 10.09
C HIS A 75 -6.12 11.43 9.02
N ALA A 76 -6.43 12.69 8.72
CA ALA A 76 -5.66 13.48 7.76
C ALA A 76 -4.18 13.58 8.16
N LEU A 77 -3.89 13.79 9.44
CA LEU A 77 -2.51 13.86 9.94
C LEU A 77 -1.77 12.52 9.84
N LEU A 78 -2.44 11.40 10.14
CA LEU A 78 -1.85 10.07 9.99
C LEU A 78 -1.51 9.77 8.53
N CYS A 79 -2.41 10.11 7.60
CA CYS A 79 -2.15 10.00 6.17
C CYS A 79 -0.98 10.90 5.74
N LEU A 80 -1.00 12.17 6.14
CA LEU A 80 0.05 13.15 5.83
C LEU A 80 1.43 12.66 6.32
N ASN A 81 1.50 12.19 7.57
CA ASN A 81 2.74 11.66 8.13
C ASN A 81 3.24 10.43 7.36
N ASN A 82 2.35 9.50 6.99
CA ASN A 82 2.72 8.32 6.22
C ASN A 82 3.19 8.69 4.80
N TRP A 83 2.49 9.60 4.13
CA TRP A 83 2.85 10.08 2.80
C TRP A 83 4.15 10.89 2.78
N SER A 84 4.43 11.66 3.84
CA SER A 84 5.68 12.40 4.01
C SER A 84 6.87 11.46 4.05
N VAL A 85 6.80 10.39 4.86
CA VAL A 85 7.86 9.36 4.94
C VAL A 85 8.06 8.64 3.61
N LEU A 86 6.99 8.47 2.83
CA LEU A 86 7.05 7.86 1.49
C LEU A 86 7.49 8.86 0.38
N GLY A 87 7.74 10.13 0.73
CA GLY A 87 8.18 11.15 -0.22
C GLY A 87 7.08 11.63 -1.18
N PHE A 88 5.82 11.36 -0.88
CA PHE A 88 4.69 11.80 -1.72
C PHE A 88 4.31 13.27 -1.50
N ILE A 89 4.78 13.89 -0.41
CA ILE A 89 4.55 15.30 -0.11
C ILE A 89 5.82 16.07 -0.44
N LYS A 90 5.71 17.08 -1.30
CA LYS A 90 6.82 17.98 -1.61
C LYS A 90 6.76 19.17 -0.66
N ASP A 91 7.92 19.67 -0.23
CA ASP A 91 8.00 20.83 0.67
C ASP A 91 7.30 22.07 0.08
N LYS A 92 7.28 22.17 -1.25
CA LYS A 92 6.54 23.22 -1.98
C LYS A 92 5.04 23.22 -1.68
N ASP A 93 4.44 22.04 -1.54
CA ASP A 93 3.00 21.89 -1.29
C ASP A 93 2.66 22.30 0.16
N VAL A 94 3.58 22.07 1.10
CA VAL A 94 3.43 22.49 2.50
C VAL A 94 3.56 24.00 2.64
N LEU A 95 4.51 24.60 1.91
CA LEU A 95 4.73 26.05 1.89
C LEU A 95 3.54 26.80 1.29
N ALA A 96 2.86 26.24 0.30
CA ALA A 96 1.67 26.85 -0.31
C ALA A 96 0.45 26.93 0.63
N VAL A 97 0.39 26.10 1.67
CA VAL A 97 -0.73 26.05 2.63
C VAL A 97 -0.47 26.95 3.86
N THR A 98 0.78 27.38 4.07
CA THR A 98 1.18 28.21 5.22
C THR A 98 1.22 29.72 4.91
N GLN A 99 0.98 30.11 3.66
CA GLN A 99 0.80 31.50 3.21
C GLN A 99 -0.68 31.85 3.10
#